data_AF-A0A2D6TRQ3-F1
#
_entry.id   AF-A0A2D6TRQ3-F1
#
_cell.length_a   1.000
_cell.length_b   1.000
_cell.length_c   1.000
_cell.angle_alpha   90.00
_cell.angle_beta   90.00
_cell.angle_gamma   90.00
#
_symmetry.space_group_name_H-M   'P 1'
#
loop_
_entity.id
_entity.type
_entity.pdbx_description
1 polymer ?
#
loop_
_entity_poly.entity_id
_entity_poly.type
_entity_poly.pdbx_seq_one_letter_code
_entity_poly.pdbx_strand_id
1 'polypeptide(L)'
;MLRFICIIVVLFSCAINSAQAQILPDYLKKMSKEERAEYEIDVLRGYEYTERDFQQMILYFRGCMRDGTARQYNCECLAAEYIKKKVVYDDILTDYHIFQEISGKCVDEVSVAGNLYTDCTMMGQIDKRWSDDFCECYANYYAGRFKQNDGKMSRQGRMKTRVVAMQECGYGRNRRDSEEQRRKAAAAIAGKAREKMGLE
;
A
#
# COMPACT_ATOMS: atom_id res chain seq x y z
N MET A 1 -49.33 3.20 -36.42
CA MET A 1 -47.89 3.02 -36.13
C MET A 1 -47.30 4.41 -35.98
N LEU A 2 -47.02 4.88 -34.75
CA LEU A 2 -45.66 4.90 -34.15
C LEU A 2 -44.59 5.37 -35.16
N ARG A 3 -43.75 6.40 -34.95
CA ARG A 3 -43.41 7.22 -33.78
C ARG A 3 -42.40 8.32 -34.24
N PHE A 4 -42.43 9.49 -33.59
CA PHE A 4 -41.38 10.52 -33.38
C PHE A 4 -40.62 11.12 -34.58
N ILE A 5 -40.97 12.32 -35.07
CA ILE A 5 -40.71 13.68 -34.55
C ILE A 5 -39.22 14.10 -34.56
N CYS A 6 -38.93 14.86 -35.61
CA CYS A 6 -37.89 15.86 -35.81
C CYS A 6 -37.60 16.84 -34.65
N ILE A 7 -36.31 17.18 -34.55
CA ILE A 7 -35.74 18.53 -34.31
C ILE A 7 -35.94 19.14 -32.90
N ILE A 8 -34.81 19.42 -32.22
CA ILE A 8 -34.38 20.76 -31.74
C ILE A 8 -33.00 20.58 -31.07
N VAL A 9 -31.96 20.97 -31.82
CA VAL A 9 -30.75 21.57 -31.27
C VAL A 9 -31.13 23.03 -30.95
N VAL A 10 -30.57 23.57 -29.86
CA VAL A 10 -30.74 24.93 -29.33
C VAL A 10 -31.96 25.13 -28.43
N LEU A 11 -31.71 25.13 -27.11
CA LEU A 11 -32.18 26.09 -26.09
C LEU A 11 -32.12 25.45 -24.69
N PHE A 12 -30.92 25.32 -24.14
CA PHE A 12 -30.72 25.41 -22.68
C PHE A 12 -29.81 26.59 -22.40
N SER A 13 -30.34 27.77 -22.68
CA SER A 13 -29.99 29.00 -21.98
C SER A 13 -31.24 29.49 -21.27
N CYS A 14 -31.57 28.81 -20.17
CA CYS A 14 -32.38 29.39 -19.10
C CYS A 14 -31.52 29.35 -17.84
N ALA A 15 -30.94 30.51 -17.56
CA ALA A 15 -30.52 31.01 -16.25
C ALA A 15 -30.58 30.02 -15.07
N ILE A 16 -29.46 29.34 -14.81
CA ILE A 16 -29.02 29.13 -13.42
C ILE A 16 -27.84 30.08 -13.24
N ASN A 17 -28.18 31.29 -12.83
CA ASN A 17 -27.21 32.27 -12.38
C ASN A 17 -26.87 31.94 -10.92
N SER A 18 -25.96 30.99 -10.72
CA SER A 18 -25.12 30.89 -9.52
C SER A 18 -24.10 29.77 -9.69
N ALA A 19 -22.93 30.16 -10.21
CA ALA A 19 -21.64 29.78 -9.65
C ALA A 19 -21.51 28.33 -9.09
N GLN A 20 -21.64 27.33 -9.94
CA GLN A 20 -20.99 26.04 -9.72
C GLN A 20 -20.32 25.63 -11.03
N ALA A 21 -19.28 26.38 -11.39
CA ALA A 21 -18.20 25.81 -12.18
C ALA A 21 -17.81 24.51 -11.49
N GLN A 22 -18.07 23.38 -12.15
CA GLN A 22 -17.67 22.06 -11.70
C GLN A 22 -16.22 22.13 -11.25
N ILE A 23 -16.01 22.10 -9.94
CA ILE A 23 -14.69 21.94 -9.36
C ILE A 23 -14.33 20.50 -9.64
N LEU A 24 -13.80 20.25 -10.84
CA LEU A 24 -13.08 19.03 -11.14
C LEU A 24 -11.85 19.06 -10.23
N PRO A 25 -11.76 18.20 -9.20
CA PRO A 25 -10.71 18.29 -8.20
C PRO A 25 -9.32 18.22 -8.85
N ASP A 26 -8.37 19.01 -8.35
CA ASP A 26 -7.09 19.28 -9.00
C ASP A 26 -6.21 18.04 -9.26
N TYR A 27 -6.54 16.88 -8.68
CA TYR A 27 -5.87 15.60 -8.99
C TYR A 27 -6.25 15.06 -10.38
N LEU A 28 -7.47 15.32 -10.89
CA LEU A 28 -7.90 14.90 -12.22
C LEU A 28 -7.18 15.64 -13.35
N LYS A 29 -6.53 16.78 -13.03
CA LYS A 29 -5.67 17.53 -13.95
C LYS A 29 -4.24 16.97 -14.02
N LYS A 30 -3.86 16.07 -13.11
CA LYS A 30 -2.51 15.48 -13.01
C LYS A 30 -2.41 14.06 -13.58
N MET A 31 -3.54 13.46 -13.98
CA MET A 31 -3.59 12.15 -14.61
C MET A 31 -3.17 12.22 -16.09
N SER A 32 -2.48 11.20 -16.56
CA SER A 32 -2.16 11.00 -17.98
C SER A 32 -3.44 10.84 -18.81
N LYS A 33 -3.33 11.06 -20.13
CA LYS A 33 -4.46 10.88 -21.04
C LYS A 33 -4.98 9.44 -21.03
N GLU A 34 -4.09 8.46 -20.88
CA GLU A 34 -4.47 7.05 -20.76
C GLU A 34 -5.24 6.77 -19.46
N GLU A 35 -4.77 7.28 -18.31
CA GLU A 35 -5.46 7.12 -17.02
C GLU A 35 -6.83 7.81 -16.98
N ARG A 36 -6.97 8.95 -17.67
CA ARG A 36 -8.27 9.63 -17.80
C ARG A 36 -9.24 8.85 -18.69
N ALA A 37 -8.75 8.23 -19.76
CA ALA A 37 -9.58 7.42 -20.65
C ALA A 37 -10.07 6.13 -19.96
N GLU A 38 -9.24 5.51 -19.11
CA GLU A 38 -9.64 4.34 -18.32
C GLU A 38 -10.69 4.70 -17.25
N TYR A 39 -10.57 5.89 -16.64
CA TYR A 39 -11.59 6.46 -15.76
C TYR A 39 -12.90 6.77 -16.50
N GLU A 40 -12.83 7.33 -17.72
CA GLU A 40 -14.01 7.60 -18.56
C GLU A 40 -14.68 6.32 -19.07
N ILE A 41 -13.94 5.23 -19.31
CA ILE A 41 -14.50 3.93 -19.74
C ILE A 41 -15.27 3.24 -18.60
N ASP A 42 -14.81 3.37 -17.35
CA ASP A 42 -15.58 2.90 -16.17
C ASP A 42 -16.83 3.75 -15.92
N VAL A 43 -16.79 5.07 -16.19
CA VAL A 43 -17.95 5.98 -16.10
C VAL A 43 -19.00 5.67 -17.19
N LEU A 44 -18.60 5.12 -18.34
CA LEU A 44 -19.52 4.78 -19.44
C LEU A 44 -20.25 3.43 -19.29
N ARG A 45 -20.04 2.68 -18.21
CA ARG A 45 -20.84 1.48 -17.87
C ARG A 45 -22.13 1.77 -17.09
N GLY A 46 -22.63 3.01 -17.13
CA GLY A 46 -24.03 3.32 -16.82
C GLY A 46 -24.37 3.60 -15.36
N TYR A 47 -23.38 3.91 -14.52
CA TYR A 47 -23.62 4.40 -13.16
C TYR A 47 -23.40 5.92 -13.11
N GLU A 48 -24.48 6.69 -13.04
CA GLU A 48 -24.41 8.10 -12.66
C GLU A 48 -24.11 8.19 -11.16
N TYR A 49 -22.93 8.72 -10.80
CA TYR A 49 -22.60 8.99 -9.40
C TYR A 49 -23.51 10.09 -8.85
N THR A 50 -24.15 9.81 -7.73
CA THR A 50 -25.00 10.76 -7.00
C THR A 50 -24.17 11.60 -6.04
N GLU A 51 -24.73 12.72 -5.56
CA GLU A 51 -24.13 13.50 -4.47
C GLU A 51 -23.85 12.63 -3.22
N ARG A 52 -24.73 11.66 -2.93
CA ARG A 52 -24.54 10.70 -1.83
C ARG A 52 -23.27 9.87 -2.02
N ASP A 53 -22.94 9.49 -3.25
CA ASP A 53 -21.77 8.69 -3.56
C ASP A 53 -20.47 9.47 -3.33
N PHE A 54 -20.46 10.75 -3.74
CA PHE A 54 -19.34 11.65 -3.45
C PHE A 54 -19.16 11.89 -1.94
N GLN A 55 -20.25 12.05 -1.19
CA GLN A 55 -20.18 12.17 0.26
C GLN A 55 -19.61 10.90 0.91
N GLN A 56 -20.02 9.72 0.46
CA GLN A 56 -19.46 8.45 0.96
C GLN A 56 -17.97 8.31 0.63
N MET A 57 -17.55 8.66 -0.59
CA MET A 57 -16.14 8.67 -0.98
C MET A 57 -15.31 9.60 -0.07
N ILE A 58 -15.81 10.80 0.21
CA ILE A 58 -15.14 11.77 1.11
C ILE A 58 -15.07 11.24 2.55
N LEU A 59 -16.15 10.64 3.05
CA LEU A 59 -16.17 10.04 4.39
C LEU A 59 -15.17 8.90 4.50
N TYR A 60 -15.09 8.05 3.49
CA TYR A 60 -14.13 6.95 3.43
C TYR A 60 -12.68 7.46 3.42
N PHE A 61 -12.37 8.45 2.56
CA PHE A 61 -11.07 9.10 2.52
C PHE A 61 -10.66 9.66 3.89
N ARG A 62 -11.57 10.41 4.55
CA ARG A 62 -11.33 10.97 5.89
C ARG A 62 -11.10 9.88 6.94
N GLY A 63 -11.83 8.76 6.85
CA GLY A 63 -11.63 7.60 7.71
C GLY A 63 -10.22 7.03 7.57
N CYS A 64 -9.80 6.77 6.34
CA CYS A 64 -8.48 6.24 6.00
C CYS A 64 -7.33 7.11 6.50
N MET A 65 -7.47 8.44 6.43
CA MET A 65 -6.48 9.40 6.93
C MET A 65 -6.36 9.40 8.46
N ARG A 66 -7.39 8.95 9.19
CA ARG A 66 -7.48 9.04 10.65
C ARG A 66 -7.16 7.74 11.37
N ASP A 67 -7.50 6.59 10.80
CA ASP A 67 -7.40 5.29 11.48
C ASP A 67 -6.02 4.59 11.33
N GLY A 68 -5.08 5.26 10.67
CA GLY A 68 -3.73 4.73 10.43
C GLY A 68 -3.59 3.93 9.13
N THR A 69 -4.66 3.75 8.36
CA THR A 69 -4.62 3.12 7.03
C THR A 69 -3.67 3.85 6.09
N ALA A 70 -3.61 5.19 6.18
CA ALA A 70 -2.67 6.03 5.43
C ALA A 70 -1.17 5.68 5.63
N ARG A 71 -0.82 4.92 6.67
CA ARG A 71 0.58 4.44 6.89
C ARG A 71 0.96 3.31 5.94
N GLN A 72 -0.01 2.70 5.27
CA GLN A 72 0.20 1.51 4.45
C GLN A 72 -0.38 1.63 3.04
N TYR A 73 -1.40 2.47 2.87
CA TYR A 73 -2.18 2.55 1.65
C TYR A 73 -2.42 4.00 1.25
N ASN A 74 -2.55 4.22 -0.06
CA ASN A 74 -2.95 5.50 -0.62
C ASN A 74 -4.47 5.69 -0.42
N CYS A 75 -4.84 6.64 0.45
CA CYS A 75 -6.25 6.88 0.79
C CYS A 75 -7.09 7.44 -0.37
N GLU A 76 -6.48 8.16 -1.32
CA GLU A 76 -7.19 8.65 -2.51
C GLU A 76 -7.55 7.48 -3.43
N CYS A 77 -6.60 6.57 -3.67
CA CYS A 77 -6.83 5.32 -4.41
C CYS A 77 -7.91 4.47 -3.74
N LEU A 78 -7.82 4.27 -2.42
CA LEU A 78 -8.79 3.47 -1.68
C LEU A 78 -10.20 4.08 -1.75
N ALA A 79 -10.34 5.40 -1.62
CA ALA A 79 -11.64 6.05 -1.72
C ALA A 79 -12.25 5.92 -3.12
N ALA A 80 -11.44 6.07 -4.17
CA ALA A 80 -11.87 5.90 -5.55
C ALA A 80 -12.31 4.44 -5.85
N GLU A 81 -11.53 3.45 -5.42
CA GLU A 81 -11.90 2.03 -5.61
C GLU A 81 -13.07 1.62 -4.71
N TYR A 82 -13.19 2.20 -3.51
CA TYR A 82 -14.32 1.97 -2.61
C TYR A 82 -15.63 2.38 -3.26
N ILE A 83 -15.70 3.59 -3.85
CA ILE A 83 -16.98 4.05 -4.40
C ILE A 83 -17.40 3.25 -5.63
N LYS A 84 -16.44 2.82 -6.47
CA LYS A 84 -16.72 1.89 -7.59
C LYS A 84 -17.35 0.59 -7.10
N LYS A 85 -16.86 0.04 -5.98
CA LYS A 85 -17.42 -1.19 -5.39
C LYS A 85 -18.75 -0.93 -4.69
N LYS A 86 -18.85 0.16 -3.93
CA LYS A 86 -20.04 0.50 -3.16
C LYS A 86 -21.23 0.82 -4.05
N VAL A 87 -21.05 1.47 -5.19
CA VAL A 87 -22.13 1.71 -6.16
C VAL A 87 -22.66 0.41 -6.80
N VAL A 88 -21.78 -0.57 -7.02
CA VAL A 88 -22.15 -1.85 -7.64
C VAL A 88 -22.82 -2.81 -6.65
N TYR A 89 -22.32 -2.88 -5.42
CA TYR A 89 -22.75 -3.86 -4.42
C TYR A 89 -23.63 -3.28 -3.31
N ASP A 90 -23.73 -1.95 -3.23
CA ASP A 90 -24.46 -1.16 -2.22
C ASP A 90 -24.35 -1.77 -0.82
N ASP A 91 -25.43 -2.34 -0.30
CA ASP A 91 -25.51 -2.90 1.06
C ASP A 91 -25.18 -4.40 1.15
N ILE A 92 -24.82 -5.06 0.05
CA ILE A 92 -24.48 -6.48 0.04
C ILE A 92 -23.13 -6.72 0.72
N LEU A 93 -22.15 -5.86 0.46
CA LEU A 93 -20.81 -5.96 1.02
C LEU A 93 -20.61 -4.92 2.12
N THR A 94 -20.06 -5.39 3.24
CA THR A 94 -19.61 -4.49 4.30
C THR A 94 -18.32 -3.76 3.87
N ASP A 95 -18.06 -2.59 4.46
CA ASP A 95 -16.84 -1.81 4.17
C ASP A 95 -15.56 -2.63 4.37
N TYR A 96 -15.57 -3.56 5.33
CA TYR A 96 -14.47 -4.50 5.55
C TYR A 96 -14.24 -5.41 4.33
N HIS A 97 -15.30 -5.99 3.75
CA HIS A 97 -15.16 -6.86 2.58
C HIS A 97 -14.71 -6.07 1.35
N ILE A 98 -15.25 -4.86 1.16
CA ILE A 98 -14.80 -3.95 0.10
C ILE A 98 -13.32 -3.64 0.27
N PHE A 99 -12.87 -3.28 1.48
CA PHE A 99 -11.46 -3.04 1.77
C PHE A 99 -10.57 -4.25 1.45
N GLN A 100 -10.99 -5.47 1.79
CA GLN A 100 -10.22 -6.69 1.47
C GLN A 100 -10.03 -6.89 -0.05
N GLU A 101 -10.98 -6.46 -0.86
CA GLU A 101 -10.89 -6.55 -2.32
C GLU A 101 -10.01 -5.45 -2.93
N ILE A 102 -10.11 -4.22 -2.42
CA ILE A 102 -9.46 -3.06 -3.06
C ILE A 102 -8.07 -2.75 -2.51
N SER A 103 -7.79 -3.09 -1.24
CA SER A 103 -6.59 -2.64 -0.52
C SER A 103 -5.29 -2.99 -1.22
N GLY A 104 -5.23 -4.18 -1.84
CA GLY A 104 -4.04 -4.63 -2.54
C GLY A 104 -3.62 -3.77 -3.72
N LYS A 105 -4.58 -3.14 -4.41
CA LYS A 105 -4.30 -2.24 -5.53
C LYS A 105 -3.73 -0.89 -5.10
N CYS A 106 -3.99 -0.52 -3.85
CA CYS A 106 -3.73 0.81 -3.32
C CYS A 106 -2.60 0.82 -2.28
N VAL A 107 -1.73 -0.20 -2.25
CA VAL A 107 -0.56 -0.22 -1.36
C VAL A 107 0.36 0.95 -1.69
N ASP A 108 0.70 1.73 -0.67
CA ASP A 108 1.65 2.84 -0.78
C ASP A 108 2.98 2.45 -0.14
N GLU A 109 3.89 1.97 -0.98
CA GLU A 109 5.24 1.54 -0.58
C GLU A 109 6.03 2.66 0.11
N VAL A 110 5.87 3.90 -0.34
CA VAL A 110 6.58 5.06 0.22
C VAL A 110 6.08 5.33 1.64
N SER A 111 4.77 5.33 1.84
CA SER A 111 4.18 5.49 3.17
C SER A 111 4.57 4.35 4.12
N VAL A 112 4.58 3.10 3.65
CA VAL A 112 5.03 1.94 4.45
C VAL A 112 6.50 2.10 4.87
N ALA A 113 7.38 2.46 3.92
CA ALA A 113 8.80 2.65 4.19
C ALA A 113 9.00 3.81 5.18
N GLY A 114 8.39 4.97 4.94
CA GLY A 114 8.51 6.14 5.81
C GLY A 114 8.02 5.87 7.25
N ASN A 115 6.92 5.14 7.39
CA ASN A 115 6.41 4.76 8.71
C ASN A 115 7.38 3.83 9.45
N LEU A 116 7.88 2.77 8.79
CA LEU A 116 8.82 1.84 9.41
C LEU A 116 10.18 2.45 9.69
N TYR A 117 10.64 3.37 8.86
CA TYR A 117 11.86 4.13 9.09
C TYR A 117 11.74 4.97 10.37
N THR A 118 10.60 5.66 10.54
CA THR A 118 10.34 6.46 11.73
C THR A 118 10.33 5.58 12.99
N ASP A 119 9.61 4.45 12.96
CA ASP A 119 9.59 3.49 14.08
C ASP A 119 10.98 2.93 14.39
N CYS A 120 11.78 2.68 13.35
CA CYS A 120 13.14 2.14 13.47
C CYS A 120 14.12 3.14 14.09
N THR A 121 14.12 4.39 13.62
CA THR A 121 15.02 5.43 14.11
C THR A 121 14.71 5.85 15.55
N MET A 122 13.45 5.73 15.99
CA MET A 122 13.11 5.83 17.41
C MET A 122 13.84 4.80 18.27
N MET A 123 14.05 3.57 17.77
CA MET A 123 14.87 2.56 18.46
C MET A 123 16.37 2.93 18.44
N GLY A 124 16.83 3.63 17.41
CA GLY A 124 18.19 4.18 17.30
C GLY A 124 18.57 5.14 18.42
N GLN A 125 17.58 5.83 19.01
CA GLN A 125 17.79 6.67 20.19
C GLN A 125 18.19 5.86 21.45
N ILE A 126 17.81 4.59 21.49
CA ILE A 126 18.06 3.67 22.62
C ILE A 126 19.26 2.75 22.30
N ASP A 127 19.37 2.28 21.06
CA ASP A 127 20.36 1.32 20.62
C ASP A 127 20.97 1.74 19.28
N LYS A 128 22.23 2.17 19.33
CA LYS A 128 22.97 2.68 18.15
C LYS A 128 23.16 1.65 17.03
N ARG A 129 22.83 0.37 17.25
CA ARG A 129 22.78 -0.64 16.16
C ARG A 129 21.68 -0.35 15.14
N TRP A 130 20.68 0.45 15.51
CA TRP A 130 19.61 0.90 14.64
C TRP A 130 20.01 2.25 14.02
N SER A 131 21.10 2.26 13.24
CA SER A 131 21.56 3.45 12.53
C SER A 131 20.61 3.85 11.42
N ASP A 132 20.71 5.09 10.93
CA ASP A 132 19.90 5.59 9.82
C ASP A 132 20.03 4.69 8.58
N ASP A 133 21.25 4.33 8.17
CA ASP A 133 21.50 3.40 7.05
C ASP A 133 20.81 2.04 7.24
N PHE A 134 20.85 1.51 8.47
CA PHE A 134 20.19 0.25 8.79
C PHE A 134 18.66 0.41 8.66
N CYS A 135 18.12 1.49 9.21
CA CYS A 135 16.70 1.77 9.21
C CYS A 135 16.15 2.02 7.81
N GLU A 136 16.89 2.72 6.96
CA GLU A 136 16.55 2.93 5.56
C GLU A 136 16.49 1.60 4.80
N CYS A 137 17.53 0.76 4.92
CA CYS A 137 17.53 -0.56 4.31
C CYS A 137 16.37 -1.42 4.81
N TYR A 138 16.17 -1.47 6.13
CA TYR A 138 15.14 -2.31 6.76
C TYR A 138 13.73 -1.90 6.32
N ALA A 139 13.44 -0.59 6.32
CA ALA A 139 12.15 -0.05 5.94
C ALA A 139 11.84 -0.31 4.47
N ASN A 140 12.79 -0.02 3.56
CA ASN A 140 12.61 -0.25 2.12
C ASN A 140 12.47 -1.73 1.79
N TYR A 141 13.27 -2.60 2.41
CA TYR A 141 13.14 -4.05 2.22
C TYR A 141 11.73 -4.53 2.62
N TYR A 142 11.26 -4.13 3.80
CA TYR A 142 9.93 -4.54 4.26
C TYR A 142 8.84 -3.98 3.35
N ALA A 143 8.90 -2.70 2.99
CA ALA A 143 7.91 -2.04 2.15
C ALA A 143 7.76 -2.72 0.78
N GLY A 144 8.90 -3.04 0.13
CA GLY A 144 8.90 -3.79 -1.12
C GLY A 144 8.26 -5.17 -0.99
N ARG A 145 8.55 -5.89 0.10
CA ARG A 145 7.92 -7.20 0.37
C ARG A 145 6.42 -7.07 0.68
N PHE A 146 6.01 -6.01 1.38
CA PHE A 146 4.61 -5.74 1.67
C PHE A 146 3.82 -5.49 0.39
N LYS A 147 4.35 -4.65 -0.51
CA LYS A 147 3.77 -4.40 -1.84
C LYS A 147 3.76 -5.64 -2.74
N GLN A 148 4.81 -6.44 -2.75
CA GLN A 148 4.85 -7.71 -3.50
C GLN A 148 3.78 -8.72 -3.06
N ASN A 149 3.22 -8.54 -1.85
CA ASN A 149 2.12 -9.36 -1.35
C ASN A 149 0.79 -8.59 -1.35
N ASP A 150 0.68 -7.50 -2.11
CA ASP A 150 -0.51 -6.65 -2.20
C ASP A 150 -1.00 -6.19 -0.81
N GLY A 151 -0.08 -5.94 0.12
CA GLY A 151 -0.38 -5.59 1.52
C GLY A 151 -0.98 -6.73 2.36
N LYS A 152 -1.20 -7.91 1.75
CA LYS A 152 -1.82 -9.09 2.35
C LYS A 152 -0.78 -10.02 2.92
N MET A 153 -0.16 -9.59 4.01
CA MET A 153 0.73 -10.43 4.79
C MET A 153 0.06 -10.91 6.08
N SER A 154 0.07 -12.23 6.31
CA SER A 154 -0.34 -12.78 7.60
C SER A 154 0.53 -12.24 8.73
N ARG A 155 0.07 -12.31 9.99
CA ARG A 155 0.87 -11.89 11.15
C ARG A 155 2.24 -12.58 11.18
N GLN A 156 2.27 -13.89 10.91
CA GLN A 156 3.52 -14.66 10.83
C GLN A 156 4.38 -14.23 9.65
N GLY A 157 3.77 -13.96 8.49
CA GLY A 157 4.46 -13.43 7.32
C GLY A 157 5.13 -12.09 7.62
N ARG A 158 4.42 -11.16 8.28
CA ARG A 158 4.97 -9.86 8.69
C ARG A 158 6.16 -10.03 9.62
N MET A 159 6.04 -10.88 10.65
CA MET A 159 7.15 -11.15 11.57
C MET A 159 8.36 -11.76 10.86
N LYS A 160 8.14 -12.75 9.99
CA LYS A 160 9.20 -13.38 9.20
C LYS A 160 9.91 -12.36 8.31
N THR A 161 9.16 -11.52 7.59
CA THR A 161 9.74 -10.49 6.73
C THR A 161 10.52 -9.45 7.52
N ARG A 162 10.07 -9.05 8.72
CA ARG A 162 10.86 -8.18 9.59
C ARG A 162 12.19 -8.82 9.97
N VAL A 163 12.17 -10.09 10.40
CA VAL A 163 13.41 -10.81 10.74
C VAL A 163 14.35 -10.88 9.54
N VAL A 164 13.85 -11.24 8.36
CA VAL A 164 14.67 -11.30 7.14
C VAL A 164 15.21 -9.92 6.78
N ALA A 165 14.40 -8.86 6.80
CA ALA A 165 14.84 -7.49 6.56
C ALA A 165 15.98 -7.08 7.49
N MET A 166 15.85 -7.36 8.79
CA MET A 166 16.91 -7.10 9.76
C MET A 166 18.20 -7.84 9.40
N GLN A 167 18.10 -9.12 9.03
CA GLN A 167 19.25 -9.94 8.67
C GLN A 167 19.95 -9.46 7.38
N GLU A 168 19.19 -9.18 6.34
CA GLU A 168 19.67 -8.66 5.05
C GLU A 168 20.37 -7.31 5.24
N CYS A 169 19.80 -6.44 6.07
CA CYS A 169 20.36 -5.12 6.37
C CYS A 169 21.50 -5.13 7.40
N GLY A 170 21.94 -6.31 7.85
CA GLY A 170 23.17 -6.47 8.63
C GLY A 170 23.00 -6.61 10.13
N TYR A 171 21.76 -6.64 10.63
CA TYR A 171 21.51 -6.92 12.04
C TYR A 171 22.00 -8.33 12.40
N GLY A 172 22.97 -8.39 13.32
CA GLY A 172 23.52 -9.65 13.82
C GLY A 172 24.55 -10.33 12.90
N ARG A 173 25.04 -9.70 11.81
CA ARG A 173 26.14 -10.27 11.01
C ARG A 173 27.39 -10.56 11.85
N ASN A 174 27.82 -9.63 12.71
CA ASN A 174 28.94 -9.87 13.64
C ASN A 174 28.74 -11.10 14.55
N ARG A 175 27.49 -11.45 14.90
CA ARG A 175 27.18 -12.63 15.73
C ARG A 175 27.16 -13.92 14.91
N ARG A 176 26.68 -13.85 13.66
CA ARG A 176 26.66 -14.99 12.73
C ARG A 176 28.06 -15.35 12.25
N ASP A 177 28.85 -14.35 11.88
CA ASP A 177 30.23 -14.52 11.43
C ASP A 177 31.10 -15.06 12.58
N SER A 178 30.88 -14.58 13.81
CA SER A 178 31.57 -15.12 14.99
C SER A 178 31.12 -16.53 15.39
N GLU A 179 29.85 -16.88 15.20
CA GLU A 179 29.35 -18.26 15.43
C GLU A 179 29.85 -19.23 14.36
N GLU A 180 29.92 -18.79 13.10
CA GLU A 180 30.51 -19.56 12.00
C GLU A 180 32.03 -19.73 12.18
N GLN A 181 32.75 -18.68 12.59
CA GLN A 181 34.15 -18.76 12.96
C GLN A 181 34.38 -19.72 14.13
N ARG A 182 33.51 -19.69 15.17
CA ARG A 182 33.57 -20.65 16.28
C ARG A 182 33.31 -22.08 15.83
N ARG A 183 32.35 -22.32 14.92
CA ARG A 183 32.10 -23.65 14.34
C ARG A 183 33.30 -24.16 13.53
N LYS A 184 33.87 -23.30 12.68
CA LYS A 184 35.09 -23.62 11.90
C LYS A 184 36.27 -23.93 12.81
N ALA A 185 36.47 -23.15 13.87
CA ALA A 185 37.52 -23.39 14.87
C ALA A 185 37.31 -24.72 15.62
N ALA A 186 36.07 -25.02 16.05
CA ALA A 186 35.74 -26.27 16.72
C ALA A 186 35.95 -27.50 15.80
N ALA A 187 35.55 -27.41 14.53
CA ALA A 187 35.78 -28.45 13.54
C ALA A 187 37.28 -28.69 13.28
N ALA A 188 38.09 -27.63 13.21
CA ALA A 188 39.53 -27.75 13.06
C ALA A 188 40.21 -28.41 14.27
N ILE A 189 39.76 -28.11 15.49
CA ILE A 189 40.25 -28.76 16.72
C ILE A 189 39.88 -30.24 16.72
N ALA A 190 38.65 -30.58 16.34
CA ALA A 190 38.18 -31.96 16.25
C ALA A 190 38.93 -32.77 15.19
N GLY A 191 39.23 -32.18 14.03
CA GLY A 191 40.04 -32.80 12.98
C GLY A 191 41.46 -33.12 13.45
N LYS A 192 42.14 -32.16 14.08
CA LYS A 192 43.48 -32.36 14.66
C LYS A 192 43.50 -33.40 15.78
N ALA A 193 42.43 -33.50 16.55
CA ALA A 193 42.30 -34.52 17.59
C ALA A 193 42.13 -35.93 17.01
N ARG A 194 41.37 -36.08 15.92
CA ARG A 194 41.21 -37.37 15.20
C ARG A 194 42.52 -37.83 14.55
N GLU A 195 43.25 -36.92 13.91
CA GLU A 195 44.56 -37.20 13.31
C GLU A 195 45.58 -37.69 14.36
N LYS A 196 45.61 -37.05 15.54
CA LYS A 196 46.46 -37.48 16.66
C LYS A 196 46.07 -38.84 17.26
N MET A 197 44.83 -39.28 17.08
CA MET A 197 44.34 -40.58 17.56
C MET A 197 44.41 -41.68 16.48
N GLY A 198 44.92 -41.38 15.28
CA GLY A 198 45.01 -42.35 14.18
C GLY A 198 43.64 -42.84 13.69
N LEU A 199 42.60 -42.03 13.89
CA LEU A 199 41.23 -42.31 13.45
C LEU A 199 40.96 -41.47 12.21
N GLU A 200 41.28 -42.00 11.03
CA GLU A 200 40.80 -41.48 9.74
C GLU A 200 39.39 -41.99 9.44
#